data_AF-A0A1A6HGB8-F1
#
_entry.id   AF-A0A1A6HGB8-F1
#
_cell.length_a   1.000
_cell.length_b   1.000
_cell.length_c   1.000
_cell.angle_alpha   90.00
_cell.angle_beta   90.00
_cell.angle_gamma   90.00
#
_symmetry.space_group_name_H-M   'P 1'
#
loop_
_entity.id
_entity.type
_entity.pdbx_description
1 polymer ?
#
loop_
_entity_poly.entity_id
_entity_poly.type
_entity_poly.pdbx_seq_one_letter_code
_entity_poly.pdbx_strand_id
1 'polypeptide(L)'
;MNSTQSLAEWSPSKPMSMRPRASRIDFGKELKAPLEEYVHKRYPGLVKVVRNQKREGLIRARIEGWKAATGQVTGFFDAHVEFTAGWAEPVLSRIQENRKRVILPSIDNIKQDNFEVQRYENSAHGYSWELWCMYISPPKDCETPGPRVNLRHGEELGETGKGWCSGVQAAP
;
A
#
# COMPACT_ATOMS: atom_id res chain seq x y z
N MET A 1 -2.26 13.24 17.84
CA MET A 1 -2.21 12.31 16.69
C MET A 1 -2.80 10.96 17.10
N ASN A 2 -4.10 10.76 16.83
CA ASN A 2 -4.77 9.48 16.97
C ASN A 2 -4.78 8.84 15.58
N SER A 3 -3.81 7.96 15.32
CA SER A 3 -3.71 7.23 14.06
C SER A 3 -4.89 6.27 13.94
N THR A 4 -5.88 6.63 13.15
CA THR A 4 -6.93 5.69 12.69
C THR A 4 -6.35 5.02 11.44
N GLN A 5 -5.98 3.75 11.54
CA GLN A 5 -5.62 2.97 10.35
C GLN A 5 -6.90 2.35 9.81
N SER A 6 -7.27 2.72 8.58
CA SER A 6 -8.35 2.08 7.85
C SER A 6 -7.80 0.78 7.25
N LEU A 7 -8.33 -0.36 7.70
CA LEU A 7 -8.12 -1.63 7.02
C LEU A 7 -9.05 -1.66 5.80
N ALA A 8 -8.50 -1.47 4.61
CA ALA A 8 -9.21 -1.76 3.38
C ALA A 8 -8.94 -3.23 3.01
N GLU A 9 -9.96 -4.08 3.13
CA GLU A 9 -9.89 -5.42 2.56
C GLU A 9 -10.04 -5.30 1.03
N TRP A 10 -9.10 -5.90 0.29
CA TRP A 10 -9.10 -5.87 -1.17
C TRP A 10 -9.71 -7.18 -1.71
N SER A 11 -10.61 -7.05 -2.69
CA SER A 11 -11.21 -8.15 -3.45
C SER A 11 -10.80 -8.03 -4.93
N PRO A 12 -10.38 -9.12 -5.60
CA PRO A 12 -9.93 -9.11 -7.00
C PRO A 12 -10.97 -8.66 -8.02
N SER A 13 -12.24 -8.48 -7.62
CA SER A 13 -13.35 -8.33 -8.55
C SER A 13 -13.63 -6.89 -9.00
N LYS A 14 -12.94 -5.85 -8.46
CA LYS A 14 -13.19 -4.44 -8.82
C LYS A 14 -11.93 -3.56 -8.75
N PRO A 15 -11.64 -2.73 -9.77
CA PRO A 15 -10.51 -1.79 -9.72
C PRO A 15 -10.78 -0.69 -8.68
N MET A 16 -9.85 -0.52 -7.73
CA MET A 16 -9.90 0.52 -6.71
C MET A 16 -9.42 1.85 -7.30
N SER A 17 -10.34 2.72 -7.69
CA SER A 17 -10.04 4.11 -8.04
C SER A 17 -10.35 5.01 -6.84
N MET A 18 -9.32 5.33 -6.05
CA MET A 18 -9.37 6.42 -5.08
C MET A 18 -8.88 7.70 -5.76
N ARG A 19 -9.72 8.75 -5.81
CA ARG A 19 -9.30 10.10 -6.19
C ARG A 19 -9.21 10.94 -4.91
N PRO A 20 -8.08 11.57 -4.57
CA PRO A 20 -8.02 12.44 -3.42
C PRO A 20 -8.77 13.74 -3.73
N ARG A 21 -9.63 14.17 -2.80
CA ARG A 21 -10.06 15.57 -2.67
C ARG A 21 -9.49 16.09 -1.36
N ALA A 22 -8.56 17.03 -1.46
CA ALA A 22 -7.99 17.69 -0.29
C ALA A 22 -8.98 18.73 0.24
N SER A 23 -9.59 18.43 1.38
CA SER A 23 -10.21 19.43 2.25
C SER A 23 -9.53 19.38 3.62
N ARG A 24 -9.42 20.53 4.27
CA ARG A 24 -8.76 20.71 5.57
C ARG A 24 -9.57 19.99 6.65
N ILE A 25 -9.19 18.76 6.99
CA ILE A 25 -9.85 17.89 7.97
C ILE A 25 -9.36 18.22 9.38
N ASP A 26 -10.27 18.61 10.28
CA ASP A 26 -10.01 18.53 11.72
C ASP A 26 -10.07 17.04 12.15
N PHE A 27 -8.89 16.43 12.21
CA PHE A 27 -8.71 14.98 12.43
C PHE A 27 -9.40 14.44 13.70
N GLY A 28 -9.75 15.29 14.67
CA GLY A 28 -10.35 14.81 15.92
C GLY A 28 -11.82 14.39 15.81
N LYS A 29 -12.61 15.10 14.98
CA LYS A 29 -14.06 14.91 14.89
C LYS A 29 -14.48 14.14 13.64
N GLU A 30 -13.87 14.45 12.50
CA GLU A 30 -14.21 13.83 11.21
C GLU A 30 -13.90 12.32 11.20
N LEU A 31 -12.85 11.91 11.92
CA LEU A 31 -12.44 10.50 11.98
C LEU A 31 -13.31 9.66 12.91
N LYS A 32 -14.38 10.19 13.52
CA LYS A 32 -15.29 9.47 14.42
C LYS A 32 -16.51 8.94 13.63
N ALA A 33 -17.71 9.26 14.09
CA ALA A 33 -18.96 8.89 13.43
C ALA A 33 -19.04 9.31 11.95
N PRO A 34 -18.56 10.50 11.53
CA PRO A 34 -18.64 10.90 10.12
C PRO A 34 -17.89 9.95 9.18
N LEU A 35 -16.70 9.49 9.58
CA LEU A 35 -15.94 8.50 8.81
C LEU A 35 -16.67 7.17 8.68
N GLU A 36 -17.27 6.69 9.77
CA GLU A 36 -18.02 5.43 9.77
C GLU A 36 -19.25 5.53 8.87
N GLU A 37 -20.00 6.62 8.95
CA GLU A 37 -21.14 6.87 8.07
C GLU A 37 -20.71 6.92 6.60
N TYR A 38 -19.64 7.68 6.30
CA TYR A 38 -19.10 7.80 4.96
C TYR A 38 -18.70 6.44 4.38
N VAL A 39 -17.97 5.64 5.16
CA VAL A 39 -17.48 4.32 4.75
C VAL A 39 -18.63 3.34 4.54
N HIS A 40 -19.56 3.24 5.48
CA HIS A 40 -20.71 2.33 5.35
C HIS A 40 -21.58 2.67 4.14
N LYS A 41 -21.79 3.97 3.87
CA LYS A 41 -22.58 4.43 2.74
C LYS A 41 -21.89 4.18 1.40
N ARG A 42 -20.58 4.40 1.32
CA ARG A 42 -19.85 4.38 0.05
C ARG A 42 -19.30 3.00 -0.32
N TYR A 43 -18.95 2.18 0.67
CA TYR A 43 -18.26 0.90 0.53
C TYR A 43 -18.88 -0.19 1.43
N PRO A 44 -20.19 -0.48 1.29
CA PRO A 44 -20.89 -1.40 2.17
C PRO A 44 -20.27 -2.81 2.11
N GLY A 45 -19.85 -3.31 3.28
CA GLY A 45 -19.24 -4.64 3.44
C GLY A 45 -17.81 -4.79 2.91
N LEU A 46 -17.24 -3.76 2.27
CA LEU A 46 -15.90 -3.81 1.70
C LEU A 46 -14.83 -3.19 2.60
N VAL A 47 -15.17 -2.14 3.33
CA VAL A 47 -14.23 -1.43 4.20
C VAL A 47 -14.76 -1.47 5.64
N LYS A 48 -13.88 -1.86 6.57
CA LYS A 48 -14.20 -1.97 8.00
C LYS A 48 -13.31 -1.04 8.80
N VAL A 49 -13.91 -0.23 9.66
CA VAL A 49 -13.18 0.62 10.61
C VAL A 49 -13.00 -0.16 11.91
N VAL A 50 -11.75 -0.38 12.32
CA VAL A 50 -11.40 -1.01 13.59
C VAL A 50 -10.86 0.06 14.53
N ARG A 51 -11.41 0.18 15.74
CA ARG A 51 -11.00 1.20 16.71
C ARG A 51 -10.36 0.58 17.95
N ASN A 52 -9.20 1.11 18.31
CA ASN A 52 -8.59 0.84 19.61
C ASN A 52 -9.25 1.72 20.68
N GLN A 53 -9.46 1.15 21.87
CA GLN A 53 -10.04 1.86 23.02
C GLN A 53 -9.12 2.98 23.55
N LYS A 54 -7.81 2.87 23.31
CA LYS A 54 -6.78 3.85 23.70
C LYS A 54 -5.71 3.98 22.61
N ARG A 55 -4.82 4.96 22.75
CA ARG A 55 -3.69 5.18 21.83
C ARG A 55 -2.64 4.08 22.02
N GLU A 56 -2.60 3.14 21.08
CA GLU A 56 -1.70 1.97 21.17
C GLU A 56 -0.38 2.11 20.39
N GLY A 57 -0.32 3.03 19.42
CA GLY A 57 0.80 3.18 18.48
C GLY A 57 0.65 2.34 17.20
N LEU A 58 1.51 2.58 16.21
CA LEU A 58 1.43 2.01 14.85
C LEU A 58 1.43 0.47 14.85
N ILE A 59 2.36 -0.14 15.60
CA ILE A 59 2.56 -1.59 15.61
C ILE A 59 1.30 -2.31 16.10
N ARG A 60 0.78 -1.91 17.27
CA ARG A 60 -0.43 -2.51 17.83
C ARG A 60 -1.68 -2.23 17.00
N ALA A 61 -1.78 -1.05 16.39
CA ALA A 61 -2.86 -0.76 15.44
C ALA A 61 -2.85 -1.72 14.25
N ARG A 62 -1.67 -2.02 13.68
CA ARG A 62 -1.53 -3.01 12.59
C ARG A 62 -1.90 -4.42 13.05
N ILE A 63 -1.54 -4.81 14.27
CA ILE A 63 -1.89 -6.13 14.85
C ILE A 63 -3.42 -6.25 15.02
N GLU A 64 -4.09 -5.24 15.56
CA GLU A 64 -5.55 -5.27 15.71
C GLU A 64 -6.26 -5.28 14.36
N GLY A 65 -5.74 -4.56 13.36
CA GLY A 65 -6.19 -4.65 11.98
C GLY A 65 -6.04 -6.06 11.40
N TRP A 66 -4.89 -6.70 11.61
CA TRP A 66 -4.63 -8.08 11.14
C TRP A 66 -5.58 -9.09 11.80
N LYS A 67 -5.81 -9.02 13.12
CA LYS A 67 -6.77 -9.91 13.79
C LYS A 67 -8.19 -9.83 13.22
N ALA A 68 -8.58 -8.65 12.73
CA ALA A 68 -9.88 -8.42 12.13
C ALA A 68 -9.96 -8.82 10.64
N ALA A 69 -8.81 -8.99 9.98
CA ALA A 69 -8.73 -9.31 8.55
C ALA A 69 -9.11 -10.77 8.29
N THR A 70 -9.89 -11.00 7.23
CA THR A 70 -10.37 -12.35 6.86
C THR A 70 -9.77 -12.89 5.56
N GLY A 71 -9.04 -12.05 4.82
CA GLY A 71 -8.43 -12.41 3.54
C GLY A 71 -7.28 -13.42 3.64
N GLN A 72 -7.04 -14.18 2.56
CA GLN A 72 -5.93 -15.14 2.46
C GLN A 72 -4.53 -14.50 2.37
N VAL A 73 -4.51 -13.19 2.04
CA VAL A 73 -3.33 -12.34 1.97
C VAL A 73 -3.71 -11.02 2.64
N THR A 74 -2.83 -10.51 3.50
CA THR A 74 -3.03 -9.22 4.20
C THR A 74 -1.95 -8.25 3.74
N GLY A 75 -2.36 -7.07 3.27
CA GLY A 75 -1.48 -5.95 2.97
C GLY A 75 -1.52 -4.90 4.07
N PHE A 76 -0.39 -4.25 4.34
CA PHE A 76 -0.30 -3.12 5.25
C PHE A 76 0.05 -1.87 4.45
N PHE A 77 -0.79 -0.85 4.54
CA PHE A 77 -0.63 0.41 3.82
C PHE A 77 -0.77 1.58 4.79
N ASP A 78 -0.09 2.68 4.48
CA ASP A 78 -0.27 3.92 5.21
C ASP A 78 -1.53 4.64 4.72
N ALA A 79 -2.06 5.55 5.54
CA ALA A 79 -3.34 6.22 5.26
C ALA A 79 -3.27 7.25 4.11
N HIS A 80 -2.07 7.53 3.61
CA HIS A 80 -1.75 8.56 2.62
C HIS A 80 -0.96 7.95 1.46
N VAL A 81 -1.43 6.81 0.95
CA VAL A 81 -0.87 6.17 -0.23
C VAL A 81 -1.82 6.22 -1.42
N GLU A 82 -1.26 6.20 -2.63
CA GLU A 82 -1.99 5.98 -3.87
C GLU A 82 -1.48 4.71 -4.57
N PHE A 83 -2.38 4.03 -5.26
CA PHE A 83 -2.09 2.78 -5.95
C PHE A 83 -2.16 3.00 -7.46
N THR A 84 -1.16 2.51 -8.18
CA THR A 84 -1.23 2.47 -9.65
C THR A 84 -2.19 1.36 -10.10
N ALA A 85 -2.81 1.51 -11.26
CA ALA A 85 -3.56 0.41 -11.87
C ALA A 85 -2.64 -0.82 -12.02
N GLY A 86 -3.15 -2.02 -11.75
CA GLY A 86 -2.40 -3.29 -11.89
C GLY A 86 -1.34 -3.56 -10.82
N TRP A 87 -1.34 -2.85 -9.69
CA TRP A 87 -0.34 -3.04 -8.63
C TRP A 87 -0.44 -4.40 -7.91
N ALA A 88 -1.65 -4.98 -7.84
CA ALA A 88 -1.95 -6.10 -6.95
C ALA A 88 -1.63 -7.46 -7.58
N GLU A 89 -1.97 -7.65 -8.85
CA GLU A 89 -1.78 -8.87 -9.62
C GLU A 89 -0.35 -9.41 -9.56
N PRO A 90 0.71 -8.60 -9.80
CA PRO A 90 2.06 -9.11 -9.77
C PRO A 90 2.55 -9.39 -8.33
N VAL A 91 2.01 -8.70 -7.32
CA VAL A 91 2.29 -9.01 -5.90
C VAL A 91 1.67 -10.35 -5.50
N LEU A 92 0.40 -10.57 -5.85
CA LEU A 92 -0.34 -11.78 -5.50
C LEU A 92 0.20 -13.01 -6.23
N SER A 93 0.59 -12.87 -7.49
CA SER A 93 1.23 -13.95 -8.25
C SER A 93 2.50 -14.44 -7.55
N ARG A 94 3.35 -13.53 -7.04
CA ARG A 94 4.57 -13.91 -6.30
C ARG A 94 4.29 -14.62 -4.98
N ILE A 95 3.21 -14.25 -4.29
CA ILE A 95 2.77 -14.91 -3.05
C ILE A 95 2.17 -16.28 -3.36
N GLN A 96 1.45 -16.42 -4.48
CA GLN A 96 0.88 -17.69 -4.93
C GLN A 96 1.98 -18.71 -5.24
N GLU A 97 3.03 -18.29 -5.95
CA GLU A 97 4.20 -19.14 -6.24
C GLU A 97 4.89 -19.67 -4.97
N ASN A 98 4.95 -18.88 -3.90
CA ASN A 98 5.51 -19.31 -2.62
C ASN A 98 4.91 -18.51 -1.45
N ARG A 99 4.07 -19.19 -0.67
CA ARG A 99 3.32 -18.62 0.46
C ARG A 99 4.18 -18.19 1.65
N LYS A 100 5.47 -18.49 1.66
CA LYS A 100 6.44 -18.01 2.66
C LYS A 100 7.07 -16.66 2.30
N ARG A 101 6.76 -16.10 1.13
CA ARG A 101 7.30 -14.80 0.70
C ARG A 101 6.52 -13.64 1.32
N VAL A 102 7.26 -12.63 1.78
CA VAL A 102 6.74 -11.30 2.10
C VAL A 102 7.18 -10.37 0.97
N ILE A 103 6.23 -9.67 0.37
CA ILE A 103 6.49 -8.80 -0.78
C ILE A 103 6.34 -7.35 -0.36
N LEU A 104 7.35 -6.55 -0.68
CA LEU A 104 7.31 -5.09 -0.61
C LEU A 104 7.28 -4.56 -2.05
N PRO A 105 6.19 -3.89 -2.49
CA PRO A 105 6.15 -3.26 -3.80
C PRO A 105 7.10 -2.07 -3.86
N SER A 106 7.46 -1.63 -5.06
CA SER A 106 8.17 -0.34 -5.21
C SER A 106 7.31 0.79 -4.67
N ILE A 107 7.93 1.67 -3.88
CA ILE A 107 7.30 2.84 -3.26
C ILE A 107 7.84 4.10 -3.91
N ASP A 108 7.00 4.83 -4.65
CA ASP A 108 7.33 6.15 -5.19
C ASP A 108 6.93 7.24 -4.19
N ASN A 109 7.57 8.41 -4.28
CA ASN A 109 7.24 9.56 -3.44
C ASN A 109 6.14 10.42 -4.07
N ILE A 110 5.16 10.84 -3.27
CA ILE A 110 4.21 11.90 -3.63
C ILE A 110 4.63 13.17 -2.91
N LYS A 111 5.07 14.20 -3.63
CA LYS A 111 5.53 15.43 -2.98
C LYS A 111 4.39 16.11 -2.22
N GLN A 112 4.67 16.55 -1.00
CA GLN A 112 3.66 17.16 -0.12
C GLN A 112 3.14 18.51 -0.63
N ASP A 113 3.96 19.28 -1.34
CA ASP A 113 3.66 20.64 -1.77
C ASP A 113 2.74 20.68 -2.99
N ASN A 114 2.95 19.80 -3.95
CA ASN A 114 2.26 19.83 -5.24
C ASN A 114 1.63 18.50 -5.66
N PHE A 115 1.72 17.46 -4.83
CA PHE A 115 1.21 16.10 -5.10
C PHE A 115 1.78 15.46 -6.38
N GLU A 116 2.91 15.95 -6.89
CA GLU A 116 3.59 15.31 -8.01
C GLU A 116 4.24 14.00 -7.56
N VAL A 117 4.08 12.98 -8.39
CA VAL A 117 4.76 11.69 -8.20
C VAL A 117 6.20 11.81 -8.65
N GLN A 118 7.12 11.61 -7.70
CA GLN A 118 8.53 11.41 -7.95
C GLN A 118 8.87 9.92 -7.86
N ARG A 119 9.22 9.33 -9.01
CA ARG A 119 9.61 7.93 -9.09
C ARG A 119 10.98 7.68 -8.48
N TYR A 120 11.11 6.58 -7.76
CA TYR A 120 12.40 6.11 -7.26
C TYR A 120 12.93 4.94 -8.08
N GLU A 121 14.26 4.81 -8.09
CA GLU A 121 14.90 3.61 -8.61
C GLU A 121 14.67 2.44 -7.67
N ASN A 122 14.54 1.25 -8.25
CA ASN A 122 14.37 0.02 -7.47
C ASN A 122 15.56 -0.13 -6.53
N SER A 123 15.24 -0.14 -5.24
CA SER A 123 16.22 -0.27 -4.18
C SER A 123 15.81 -1.42 -3.26
N ALA A 124 16.79 -2.19 -2.82
CA ALA A 124 16.59 -3.10 -1.70
C ALA A 124 16.55 -2.27 -0.40
N HIS A 125 15.92 -2.84 0.63
CA HIS A 125 15.90 -2.23 1.96
C HIS A 125 17.02 -2.85 2.81
N GLY A 126 17.73 -2.01 3.55
CA GLY A 126 18.77 -2.42 4.49
C GLY A 126 18.73 -1.58 5.76
N TYR A 127 19.64 -1.87 6.69
CA TYR A 127 19.79 -1.12 7.93
C TYR A 127 21.24 -0.68 8.13
N SER A 128 21.43 0.53 8.62
CA SER A 128 22.74 0.95 9.16
C SER A 128 22.98 0.27 10.51
N TRP A 129 24.21 0.36 11.03
CA TRP A 129 24.55 -0.15 12.36
C TRP A 129 23.86 0.62 13.50
N GLU A 130 23.33 1.80 13.22
CA GLU A 130 22.47 2.57 14.12
C GLU A 130 20.99 2.18 13.99
N LEU A 131 20.69 1.17 13.17
CA LEU A 131 19.34 0.65 12.87
C LEU A 131 18.44 1.62 12.10
N TRP A 132 19.02 2.56 11.36
CA TRP A 132 18.26 3.38 10.40
C TRP A 132 17.94 2.55 9.16
N CYS A 133 16.68 2.58 8.71
CA CYS A 133 16.28 2.00 7.44
C CYS A 133 16.93 2.79 6.29
N MET A 134 17.48 2.08 5.31
CA MET A 134 18.15 2.67 4.16
C MET A 134 17.70 2.01 2.86
N TYR A 135 17.76 2.77 1.77
CA TYR A 135 17.66 2.25 0.42
C TYR A 135 19.06 1.90 -0.08
N ILE A 136 19.26 0.64 -0.44
CA ILE A 136 20.52 0.11 -0.97
C ILE A 136 20.31 -0.33 -2.42
N SER A 137 21.26 0.03 -3.29
CA SER A 137 21.25 -0.49 -4.65
C SER A 137 21.43 -2.01 -4.60
N PRO A 138 20.52 -2.80 -5.20
CA PRO A 138 20.69 -4.24 -5.21
C PRO A 138 21.95 -4.60 -6.01
N PRO A 139 22.66 -5.68 -5.63
CA PRO A 139 23.76 -6.15 -6.45
C PRO A 139 23.24 -6.64 -7.82
N LYS A 140 24.07 -6.49 -8.86
CA LYS A 140 23.67 -6.66 -10.28
C LYS A 140 23.13 -8.06 -10.60
N ASP A 141 23.51 -9.06 -9.85
CA ASP A 141 23.05 -10.46 -9.98
C ASP A 141 21.60 -10.65 -9.46
N CYS A 142 21.17 -9.80 -8.54
CA CYS A 142 19.81 -9.75 -8.03
C CYS A 142 18.86 -8.94 -8.93
N GLU A 143 19.40 -8.21 -9.91
CA GLU A 143 18.62 -7.59 -10.97
C GLU A 143 18.10 -8.69 -11.89
N THR A 144 16.81 -9.00 -11.76
CA THR A 144 16.14 -9.92 -12.66
C THR A 144 16.03 -9.30 -14.05
N PRO A 145 16.50 -9.96 -15.12
CA PRO A 145 16.23 -9.53 -16.49
C PRO A 145 14.73 -9.69 -16.73
N GLY A 146 14.01 -8.58 -16.79
CA GLY A 146 12.58 -8.57 -17.07
C GLY A 146 12.13 -7.17 -17.45
N PRO A 147 11.11 -7.02 -18.30
CA PRO A 147 10.61 -5.70 -18.66
C PRO A 147 10.15 -4.97 -17.39
N ARG A 148 10.59 -3.72 -17.22
CA ARG A 148 9.94 -2.79 -16.27
C ARG A 148 8.53 -2.57 -16.80
N VAL A 149 7.53 -3.13 -16.14
CA VAL A 149 6.14 -2.99 -16.58
C VAL A 149 5.72 -1.53 -16.35
N ASN A 150 5.84 -0.70 -17.39
CA ASN A 150 5.32 0.66 -17.39
C ASN A 150 3.79 0.60 -17.59
N LEU A 151 3.03 0.53 -16.50
CA LEU A 151 1.56 0.48 -16.53
C LEU A 151 0.90 1.82 -16.93
N ARG A 152 1.52 2.61 -17.84
CA ARG A 152 0.92 3.85 -18.34
C ARG A 152 -0.03 3.64 -19.53
N HIS A 153 0.05 2.52 -20.24
CA HIS A 153 -0.85 2.22 -21.37
C HIS A 153 -1.13 0.71 -21.39
N GLY A 154 -2.38 0.34 -21.67
CA GLY A 154 -2.85 -1.05 -21.66
C GLY A 154 -2.24 -1.90 -22.77
N GLU A 155 -1.02 -2.39 -22.55
CA GLU A 155 -0.43 -3.48 -23.33
C GLU A 155 -0.51 -4.79 -22.54
N GLU A 156 -0.86 -5.86 -23.25
CA GLU A 156 -1.09 -7.22 -22.75
C GLU A 156 0.08 -7.76 -21.91
N LEU A 157 -0.26 -8.50 -20.86
CA LEU A 157 0.67 -9.30 -20.07
C LEU A 157 1.23 -10.44 -20.93
N GLY A 158 2.37 -10.21 -21.59
CA GLY A 158 3.19 -11.29 -22.14
C GLY A 158 3.73 -12.19 -21.02
N GLU A 159 3.58 -13.50 -21.17
CA GLU A 159 3.77 -14.58 -20.17
C GLU A 159 5.18 -14.74 -19.55
N THR A 160 6.12 -13.82 -19.73
CA THR A 160 7.50 -14.01 -19.24
C THR A 160 8.07 -12.75 -18.63
N GLY A 161 7.81 -12.52 -17.34
CA GLY A 161 8.35 -11.35 -16.64
C GLY A 161 8.67 -11.64 -15.18
N LYS A 162 9.94 -11.99 -14.90
CA LYS A 162 10.50 -11.97 -13.53
C LYS A 162 10.77 -10.53 -13.04
N GLY A 163 9.92 -9.55 -13.37
CA GLY A 163 10.16 -8.13 -13.07
C GLY A 163 9.76 -7.71 -11.65
N TRP A 164 10.33 -6.58 -11.21
CA TRP A 164 9.93 -5.86 -10.00
C TRP A 164 8.51 -5.29 -10.17
N CYS A 165 7.67 -5.50 -9.17
CA CYS A 165 6.28 -5.01 -9.15
C CYS A 165 6.26 -3.55 -8.69
N SER A 166 6.00 -2.61 -9.59
CA SER A 166 5.72 -1.21 -9.21
C SER A 166 4.27 -1.07 -8.74
N GLY A 167 4.00 -0.28 -7.69
CA GLY A 167 2.66 0.29 -7.58
C GLY A 167 2.12 0.70 -6.21
N VAL A 168 2.93 1.19 -5.29
CA VAL A 168 2.44 1.97 -4.14
C VAL A 168 3.16 3.30 -4.12
N GLN A 169 2.45 4.38 -3.84
CA GLN A 169 3.01 5.73 -3.80
C GLN A 169 2.70 6.29 -2.43
N ALA A 170 3.68 6.82 -1.71
CA ALA A 170 3.49 7.36 -0.36
C ALA A 170 3.79 8.85 -0.33
N ALA A 171 2.94 9.63 0.34
CA ALA A 171 3.30 10.99 0.75
C ALA A 171 4.25 10.95 1.96
N PRO A 172 5.18 11.90 2.11
CA PRO A 172 6.06 12.01 3.27
C PRO A 172 5.33 12.43 4.55
#